data_AF-A0A6V8DX00-F1
#
_entry.id   AF-A0A6V8DX00-F1
#
_cell.length_a   1.000
_cell.length_b   1.000
_cell.length_c   1.000
_cell.angle_alpha   90.00
_cell.angle_beta   90.00
_cell.angle_gamma   90.00
#
_symmetry.space_group_name_H-M   'P 1'
#
loop_
_entity.id
_entity.type
_entity.pdbx_description
1 polymer ?
#
loop_
_entity_poly.entity_id
_entity_poly.type
_entity_poly.pdbx_seq_one_letter_code
_entity_poly.pdbx_strand_id
1 'polypeptide(L)' 'MKETMAAERTYDRTWEEIETMLTRAEKKMRKWKNFFEDCRERGDRDGMKDAARNFKALEGVIKTLKWTLGDVSVDTPLE' A
#
# COMPACT_ATOMS: atom_id res chain seq x y z
N MET A 1 -19.19 -29.72 -5.93
CA MET A 1 -18.14 -29.14 -5.06
C MET A 1 -17.13 -28.45 -5.97
N LYS A 2 -16.89 -27.14 -5.79
CA LYS A 2 -15.74 -26.48 -6.43
C LYS A 2 -14.55 -26.64 -5.50
N GLU A 3 -13.56 -27.43 -5.89
CA GLU A 3 -12.26 -27.42 -5.24
C GLU A 3 -11.72 -26.00 -5.27
N THR A 4 -11.54 -25.40 -4.09
CA THR A 4 -10.86 -24.13 -3.96
C THR A 4 -9.39 -24.46 -3.99
N MET A 5 -8.75 -24.42 -5.16
CA MET A 5 -7.30 -24.57 -5.22
C MET A 5 -6.69 -23.46 -4.37
N ALA A 6 -6.04 -23.84 -3.27
CA ALA A 6 -5.31 -22.90 -2.45
C ALA A 6 -4.29 -22.18 -3.34
N ALA A 7 -4.23 -20.84 -3.25
CA ALA A 7 -3.29 -20.06 -4.03
C ALA A 7 -1.86 -20.55 -3.76
N GLU A 8 -1.14 -20.96 -4.80
CA GLU A 8 0.25 -21.40 -4.73
C GLU A 8 1.11 -20.32 -4.04
N ARG A 9 1.88 -20.73 -3.03
CA ARG A 9 2.75 -19.85 -2.24
C ARG A 9 4.18 -20.33 -2.38
N THR A 10 5.05 -19.48 -2.90
CA THR A 10 6.47 -19.81 -3.05
C THR A 10 7.23 -19.68 -1.73
N TYR A 11 6.80 -18.81 -0.81
CA TYR A 11 7.50 -18.46 0.44
C TYR A 11 8.97 -17.98 0.27
N ASP A 12 9.51 -17.96 -0.95
CA ASP A 12 10.90 -17.60 -1.29
C ASP A 12 11.16 -16.09 -1.40
N ARG A 13 10.26 -15.22 -0.92
CA ARG A 13 10.49 -13.77 -1.00
C ARG A 13 11.63 -13.36 -0.10
N THR A 14 12.61 -12.66 -0.65
CA THR A 14 13.74 -12.13 0.13
C THR A 14 13.36 -10.84 0.87
N TRP A 15 14.13 -10.51 1.89
CA TRP A 15 14.00 -9.22 2.60
C TRP A 15 14.15 -8.03 1.64
N GLU A 16 15.11 -8.07 0.72
CA GLU A 16 15.35 -7.03 -0.28
C GLU A 16 14.14 -6.82 -1.20
N GLU A 17 13.43 -7.89 -1.58
CA GLU A 17 12.21 -7.78 -2.38
C GLU A 17 11.09 -7.08 -1.59
N ILE A 18 10.97 -7.36 -0.29
CA ILE A 18 9.96 -6.74 0.58
C ILE A 18 10.29 -5.26 0.81
N GLU A 19 11.55 -4.90 1.07
CA GLU A 19 12.03 -3.52 1.17
C GLU A 19 11.84 -2.74 -0.14
N THR A 20 12.11 -3.39 -1.27
CA THR A 20 11.85 -2.83 -2.60
C THR A 20 10.35 -2.55 -2.79
N MET A 21 9.48 -3.46 -2.33
CA MET A 21 8.04 -3.26 -2.41
C MET A 21 7.57 -2.13 -1.48
N LEU A 22 8.13 -2.02 -0.28
CA LEU A 22 7.86 -0.92 0.64
C LEU A 22 8.20 0.43 -0.01
N THR A 23 9.40 0.55 -0.58
CA THR A 23 9.84 1.75 -1.29
C THR A 23 8.91 2.12 -2.45
N ARG A 24 8.44 1.12 -3.22
CA ARG A 24 7.48 1.31 -4.32
C ARG A 24 6.12 1.76 -3.81
N ALA A 25 5.63 1.19 -2.71
CA ALA A 25 4.36 1.55 -2.10
C ALA A 25 4.37 3.01 -1.62
N GLU A 26 5.42 3.42 -0.90
CA GLU A 26 5.60 4.80 -0.46
C GLU A 26 5.71 5.79 -1.63
N LYS A 27 6.43 5.42 -2.70
CA LYS A 27 6.50 6.24 -3.91
C LYS A 27 5.14 6.41 -4.56
N LYS A 28 4.33 5.34 -4.63
CA LYS A 28 2.97 5.38 -5.18
C LYS A 28 2.04 6.21 -4.28
N MET A 29 2.20 6.13 -2.96
CA MET A 29 1.44 6.93 -2.01
C MET A 29 1.71 8.43 -2.21
N ARG A 30 2.98 8.83 -2.36
CA ARG A 30 3.35 10.22 -2.67
C ARG A 30 2.72 10.72 -3.97
N LYS A 31 2.66 9.87 -5.00
CA LYS A 31 1.97 10.21 -6.26
C LYS A 31 0.48 10.51 -6.06
N TRP A 32 -0.22 9.68 -5.28
CA TRP A 32 -1.63 9.91 -4.98
C TRP A 32 -1.86 11.16 -4.13
N LYS A 33 -0.94 11.47 -3.21
CA LYS A 33 -0.99 12.74 -2.46
C LYS A 33 -0.86 13.94 -3.39
N ASN A 34 0.11 13.93 -4.31
CA ASN A 34 0.29 15.02 -5.27
C ASN A 34 -0.94 15.14 -6.20
N PHE A 35 -1.45 14.01 -6.69
CA PHE A 35 -2.64 14.00 -7.53
C PHE A 35 -3.88 14.54 -6.81
N PHE A 36 -4.01 14.28 -5.50
CA PHE A 36 -5.08 14.87 -4.69
C PHE A 36 -5.00 16.40 -4.68
N GLU A 37 -3.81 16.98 -4.46
CA GLU A 37 -3.64 18.44 -4.47
C GLU A 37 -3.89 19.02 -5.88
N ASP A 38 -3.42 18.36 -6.94
CA ASP A 38 -3.70 18.78 -8.32
C ASP A 38 -5.22 18.81 -8.61
N CYS A 39 -5.95 17.77 -8.18
CA CYS A 39 -7.41 17.73 -8.30
C CYS A 39 -8.09 18.81 -7.46
N ARG A 40 -7.58 19.08 -6.25
CA ARG A 40 -8.09 20.13 -5.36
C ARG A 40 -7.95 21.51 -5.98
N GLU A 41 -6.80 21.82 -6.58
CA GLU A 41 -6.58 23.10 -7.29
C GLU A 41 -7.53 23.28 -8.48
N ARG A 42 -7.92 22.18 -9.14
CA ARG A 42 -8.85 22.17 -10.28
C ARG A 42 -10.32 22.08 -9.88
N GLY A 43 -10.64 21.90 -8.60
CA GLY A 43 -12.01 21.65 -8.12
C GLY A 43 -12.58 20.28 -8.49
N ASP A 44 -11.74 19.32 -8.87
CA ASP A 44 -12.13 17.96 -9.26
C ASP A 44 -12.38 17.07 -8.03
N ARG A 45 -13.64 17.02 -7.60
CA ARG A 45 -14.07 16.28 -6.39
C ARG A 45 -13.97 14.76 -6.54
N ASP A 46 -14.16 14.23 -7.74
CA ASP A 46 -14.12 12.78 -7.97
C ASP A 46 -12.67 12.30 -8.01
N GLY A 47 -11.78 13.05 -8.67
CA GLY A 47 -10.34 12.81 -8.62
C GLY A 47 -9.79 12.88 -7.19
N MET A 48 -10.24 13.84 -6.39
CA MET A 48 -9.89 13.90 -4.96
C MET A 48 -10.32 12.64 -4.19
N LYS A 49 -11.56 12.16 -4.40
CA LYS A 49 -12.05 10.93 -3.74
C LYS A 49 -11.22 9.72 -4.13
N ASP A 50 -10.91 9.56 -5.40
CA ASP A 50 -10.11 8.43 -5.89
C ASP A 50 -8.67 8.49 -5.37
N ALA A 51 -8.07 9.68 -5.34
CA ALA A 51 -6.74 9.88 -4.79
C ALA A 51 -6.69 9.52 -3.30
N ALA A 52 -7.66 10.01 -2.51
CA ALA A 52 -7.76 9.75 -1.08
C ALA A 52 -7.95 8.25 -0.79
N ARG A 53 -8.82 7.56 -1.55
CA ARG A 53 -9.05 6.12 -1.41
C ARG A 53 -7.79 5.31 -1.67
N ASN A 54 -7.07 5.61 -2.75
CA ASN A 54 -5.83 4.90 -3.07
C ASN A 54 -4.71 5.20 -2.09
N PHE A 55 -4.61 6.44 -1.60
CA PHE A 55 -3.68 6.81 -0.53
C PHE A 55 -3.95 5.98 0.73
N LYS A 56 -5.22 5.92 1.18
CA LYS A 56 -5.64 5.14 2.35
C LYS A 56 -5.35 3.65 2.19
N ALA A 57 -5.61 3.08 1.02
CA ALA A 57 -5.28 1.68 0.75
C ALA A 57 -3.77 1.41 0.88
N LEU A 58 -2.93 2.35 0.43
CA LEU A 58 -1.47 2.22 0.54
C LEU A 58 -0.96 2.36 1.98
N GLU A 59 -1.65 3.08 2.87
CA GLU A 59 -1.30 3.09 4.29
C GLU A 59 -1.31 1.67 4.87
N GLY A 60 -2.37 0.89 4.60
CA GLY A 60 -2.46 -0.49 5.07
C GLY A 60 -1.38 -1.39 4.47
N VAL A 61 -1.07 -1.23 3.17
CA VAL A 61 0.00 -1.97 2.50
C VAL A 61 1.36 -1.65 3.11
N ILE A 62 1.69 -0.37 3.27
CA ILE A 62 2.96 0.09 3.83
C ILE A 62 3.12 -0.42 5.26
N LYS A 63 2.06 -0.32 6.06
CA LYS A 63 2.07 -0.78 7.44
C LYS A 63 2.30 -2.28 7.56
N THR A 64 1.66 -3.07 6.69
CA THR A 64 1.86 -4.53 6.64
C THR A 64 3.28 -4.89 6.23
N LEU A 65 3.86 -4.20 5.25
CA LEU A 65 5.25 -4.41 4.82
C LEU A 65 6.23 -4.05 5.94
N LYS A 66 6.04 -2.92 6.63
CA LYS A 66 6.85 -2.52 7.79
C LYS A 66 6.80 -3.54 8.92
N TRP A 67 5.59 -3.99 9.28
CA TRP A 67 5.43 -5.06 10.27
C TRP A 67 6.13 -6.35 9.84
N THR A 68 6.04 -6.71 8.55
CA THR A 68 6.70 -7.90 8.00
C THR A 68 8.22 -7.80 8.12
N LEU A 69 8.79 -6.61 7.91
CA LEU A 69 10.22 -6.32 8.05
C LEU A 69 10.69 -6.19 9.51
N GLY A 70 9.78 -6.28 10.49
CA GLY A 70 10.13 -6.09 11.90
C GLY A 70 10.44 -4.63 12.27
N ASP A 71 9.84 -3.66 11.57
CA ASP A 71 9.94 -2.24 11.95
C ASP A 71 9.38 -2.04 13.36
N VAL A 72 10.25 -1.67 14.30
CA VAL A 72 9.93 -1.49 15.72
C VAL A 72 8.88 -0.41 16.00
N SER A 73 8.59 0.45 15.01
CA SER A 73 7.52 1.45 15.10
C SER A 73 6.13 0.89 14.81
N VAL A 74 6.01 -0.36 14.36
CA VAL A 74 4.74 -1.01 14.01
C VAL A 74 4.56 -2.30 14.83
N ASP A 75 3.74 -2.22 15.87
CA ASP A 75 3.41 -3.37 16.72
C ASP A 75 2.49 -4.38 16.00
N THR A 76 1.43 -3.87 15.36
CA THR A 76 0.46 -4.67 14.60
C THR A 76 0.09 -3.97 13.29
N PRO A 77 -0.11 -4.71 12.18
CA PRO A 77 -0.53 -4.11 10.92
C PRO A 77 -2.03 -3.76 10.90
N LEU A 78 -2.79 -4.16 11.92
CA LEU A 78 -4.27 -4.03 11.96
C LEU A 78 -4.80 -2.84 12.77
N GLU A 79 -4.01 -2.25 13.67
CA GLU A 79 -4.42 -1.14 14.56
C GLU A 79 -3.52 0.07 14.40
#